data_AF-A0A1L0CQ22-F1
#
_entry.id   AF-A0A1L0CQ22-F1
#
_cell.length_a   1.000
_cell.length_b   1.000
_cell.length_c   1.000
_cell.angle_alpha   90.00
_cell.angle_beta   90.00
_cell.angle_gamma   90.00
#
_symmetry.space_group_name_H-M   'P 1'
#
loop_
_entity.id
_entity.type
_entity.pdbx_description
1 polymer ?
#
loop_
_entity_poly.entity_id
_entity_poly.type
_entity_poly.pdbx_seq_one_letter_code
_entity_poly.pdbx_strand_id
1 'polypeptide(L)'
;MLKLKILFSALRTAKSFAQKHLRNKERNQKDYFLPYYENIEKVVEKHITVIHWLNEEVNSYSYTDQEDMYSVLDEINKHNDEIFKRANNAADGATLEDMSIEISNLRIKYQGCIHDSLSVSLEQYAADCMEAHQIGEAQFLLPRCKGILELIRDFKSNIPTVHKESVIQ
;
A
#
# COMPACT_ATOMS: atom_id res chain seq x y z
N MET A 1 6.86 23.12 -56.00
CA MET A 1 7.64 22.50 -54.90
C MET A 1 7.59 23.28 -53.57
N LEU A 2 7.68 24.61 -53.55
CA LEU A 2 7.74 25.40 -52.29
C LEU A 2 6.49 25.26 -51.40
N LYS A 3 5.29 25.28 -52.00
CA LYS A 3 4.00 25.12 -51.28
C LYS A 3 3.87 23.77 -50.56
N LEU A 4 4.42 22.69 -51.13
CA LEU A 4 4.37 21.36 -50.53
C LEU A 4 5.25 21.27 -49.28
N LYS A 5 6.45 21.87 -49.31
CA LYS A 5 7.37 21.92 -48.16
C LYS A 5 6.79 22.70 -46.98
N ILE A 6 6.10 23.82 -47.25
CA ILE A 6 5.41 24.62 -46.24
C ILE A 6 4.28 23.83 -45.58
N LEU A 7 3.51 23.07 -46.38
CA LEU A 7 2.43 22.21 -45.88
C LEU A 7 2.96 21.08 -44.98
N PHE A 8 4.04 20.41 -45.38
CA PHE A 8 4.69 19.39 -44.54
C PHE A 8 5.26 19.97 -43.25
N SER A 9 5.84 21.18 -43.30
CA SER A 9 6.33 21.90 -42.12
C SER A 9 5.21 22.23 -41.14
N ALA A 10 4.08 22.73 -41.64
CA ALA A 10 2.91 23.06 -40.83
C ALA A 10 2.30 21.80 -40.18
N LEU A 11 2.17 20.70 -40.93
CA LEU A 11 1.68 19.41 -40.40
C LEU A 11 2.60 18.84 -39.31
N ARG A 12 3.93 18.92 -39.50
CA ARG A 12 4.89 18.47 -38.49
C ARG A 12 4.80 19.30 -37.20
N THR A 13 4.61 20.60 -37.34
CA THR A 13 4.46 21.53 -36.21
C THR A 13 3.15 21.28 -35.45
N ALA A 14 2.03 21.09 -36.18
CA ALA A 14 0.74 20.75 -35.59
C ALA A 14 0.78 19.41 -34.84
N LYS A 15 1.42 18.38 -35.44
CA LYS A 15 1.64 17.07 -34.79
C LYS A 15 2.46 17.21 -33.50
N SER A 16 3.54 17.99 -33.53
CA SER A 16 4.38 18.25 -32.35
C SER A 16 3.63 18.99 -31.25
N PHE A 17 2.81 19.99 -31.61
CA PHE A 17 1.99 20.75 -30.67
C PHE A 17 0.92 19.87 -30.02
N ALA A 18 0.20 19.07 -30.82
CA ALA A 18 -0.80 18.12 -30.32
C ALA A 18 -0.15 17.10 -29.36
N GLN A 19 0.98 16.50 -29.74
CA GLN A 19 1.72 15.58 -28.86
C GLN A 19 2.13 16.23 -27.54
N LYS A 20 2.63 17.47 -27.58
CA LYS A 20 3.01 18.22 -26.37
C LYS A 20 1.80 18.50 -25.48
N HIS A 21 0.67 18.88 -26.08
CA HIS A 21 -0.56 19.15 -25.34
C HIS A 21 -1.12 17.88 -24.66
N LEU A 22 -1.14 16.75 -25.37
CA LEU A 22 -1.58 15.47 -24.81
C LEU A 22 -0.66 15.03 -23.66
N ARG A 23 0.66 15.10 -23.84
CA ARG A 23 1.64 14.80 -22.78
C ARG A 23 1.50 15.68 -21.54
N ASN A 24 1.16 16.95 -21.72
CA ASN A 24 0.91 17.85 -20.60
C ASN A 24 -0.38 17.46 -19.85
N LYS A 25 -1.44 17.08 -20.56
CA LYS A 25 -2.68 16.60 -19.95
C LYS A 25 -2.45 15.28 -19.18
N GLU A 26 -1.67 14.37 -19.74
CA GLU A 26 -1.24 13.12 -19.07
C GLU A 26 -0.47 13.40 -17.79
N ARG A 27 0.53 14.28 -17.88
CA ARG A 27 1.32 14.69 -16.72
C ARG A 27 0.43 15.28 -15.65
N ASN A 28 -0.52 16.14 -16.01
CA ASN A 28 -1.44 16.74 -15.04
C ASN A 28 -2.34 15.70 -14.36
N GLN A 29 -2.84 14.69 -15.08
CA GLN A 29 -3.64 13.62 -14.50
C GLN A 29 -2.80 12.74 -13.57
N LYS A 30 -1.60 12.37 -14.00
CA LYS A 30 -0.68 11.58 -13.17
C LYS A 30 -0.27 12.35 -11.91
N ASP A 31 0.14 13.61 -12.06
CA ASP A 31 0.54 14.48 -10.95
C ASP A 31 -0.63 14.70 -9.98
N TYR A 32 -1.88 14.66 -10.45
CA TYR A 32 -3.06 14.77 -9.60
C TYR A 32 -3.36 13.48 -8.82
N PHE A 33 -3.37 12.32 -9.47
CA PHE A 33 -3.82 11.06 -8.83
C PHE A 33 -2.71 10.29 -8.10
N LEU A 34 -1.47 10.36 -8.59
CA LEU A 34 -0.34 9.59 -8.06
C LEU A 34 -0.11 9.80 -6.55
N PRO A 35 -0.20 11.03 -5.99
CA PRO A 35 0.02 11.24 -4.57
C PRO A 35 -0.95 10.47 -3.66
N TYR A 36 -2.18 10.20 -4.09
CA TYR A 36 -3.13 9.42 -3.29
C TYR A 36 -2.66 7.98 -3.12
N TYR A 37 -2.19 7.37 -4.20
CA TYR A 37 -1.66 6.01 -4.19
C TYR A 37 -0.33 5.90 -3.42
N GLU A 38 0.56 6.89 -3.55
CA GLU A 38 1.84 6.93 -2.80
C GLU A 38 1.62 7.08 -1.29
N ASN A 39 0.64 7.88 -0.87
CA ASN A 39 0.33 8.03 0.54
C ASN A 39 -0.21 6.73 1.14
N ILE A 40 -1.09 6.02 0.42
CA ILE A 40 -1.62 4.72 0.88
C ILE A 40 -0.48 3.69 0.94
N GLU A 41 0.35 3.63 -0.09
CA GLU A 41 1.51 2.70 -0.16
C GLU A 41 2.42 2.86 1.06
N LYS A 42 2.81 4.11 1.38
CA LYS A 42 3.68 4.41 2.51
C LYS A 42 3.10 3.91 3.84
N VAL A 43 1.78 4.05 4.04
CA VAL A 43 1.12 3.58 5.26
C VAL A 43 1.08 2.06 5.30
N VAL A 44 0.74 1.41 4.18
CA VAL A 44 0.71 -0.06 4.10
C VAL A 44 2.11 -0.67 4.27
N GLU A 45 3.17 -0.04 3.76
CA GLU A 45 4.56 -0.46 3.99
C GLU A 45 4.96 -0.36 5.47
N LYS A 46 4.55 0.72 6.16
CA LYS A 46 4.71 0.85 7.62
C LYS A 46 3.98 -0.29 8.34
N HIS A 47 2.74 -0.59 7.93
CA HIS A 47 1.95 -1.66 8.53
C HIS A 47 2.60 -3.03 8.36
N ILE A 48 3.16 -3.35 7.19
CA ILE A 48 3.93 -4.59 6.96
C ILE A 48 5.06 -4.71 7.97
N THR A 49 5.78 -3.61 8.22
CA THR A 49 6.88 -3.58 9.18
C THR A 49 6.36 -3.93 10.57
N VAL A 50 5.28 -3.27 11.03
CA VAL A 50 4.64 -3.56 12.33
C VAL A 50 4.22 -5.02 12.43
N ILE A 51 3.54 -5.55 11.40
CA ILE A 51 3.09 -6.95 11.36
C ILE A 51 4.27 -7.92 11.40
N HIS A 52 5.38 -7.62 10.74
CA HIS A 52 6.57 -8.47 10.77
C HIS A 52 7.12 -8.62 12.19
N TRP A 53 7.22 -7.51 12.93
CA TRP A 53 7.64 -7.52 14.32
C TRP A 53 6.68 -8.29 15.22
N LEU A 54 5.36 -8.13 15.03
CA LEU A 54 4.34 -8.89 15.76
C LEU A 54 4.37 -10.40 15.43
N ASN A 55 4.88 -10.81 14.27
CA ASN A 55 4.96 -12.22 13.88
C ASN A 55 6.26 -12.91 14.31
N GLU A 56 7.36 -12.17 14.48
CA GLU A 56 8.57 -12.70 15.11
C GLU A 56 8.29 -13.14 16.57
N GLU A 57 7.28 -12.55 17.21
CA GLU A 57 6.74 -12.92 18.53
C GLU A 57 6.24 -14.38 18.62
N VAL A 58 5.52 -14.86 17.59
CA VAL A 58 4.76 -16.12 17.63
C VAL A 58 5.64 -17.36 17.34
N ASN A 59 6.76 -17.21 16.63
CA ASN A 59 7.57 -18.34 16.15
C ASN A 59 8.64 -18.83 17.13
N SER A 60 8.80 -18.19 18.30
CA SER A 60 9.78 -18.57 19.33
C SER A 60 9.44 -19.88 20.08
N TYR A 61 8.26 -20.46 19.84
CA TYR A 61 7.66 -21.50 20.70
C TYR A 61 7.74 -22.96 20.22
N SER A 62 8.46 -23.26 19.15
CA SER A 62 8.24 -24.55 18.46
C SER A 62 9.00 -25.78 18.98
N TYR A 63 9.90 -25.69 19.97
CA TYR A 63 10.65 -26.87 20.43
C TYR A 63 11.07 -26.81 21.90
N THR A 64 10.34 -27.50 22.79
CA THR A 64 10.89 -27.90 24.12
C THR A 64 10.20 -29.16 24.64
N ASP A 65 11.01 -30.15 25.03
CA ASP A 65 10.57 -31.39 25.69
C ASP A 65 10.09 -31.11 27.14
N GLN A 66 9.23 -31.99 27.67
CA GLN A 66 8.48 -31.80 28.92
C GLN A 66 9.32 -31.63 30.20
N GLU A 67 10.60 -32.03 30.21
CA GLU A 67 11.42 -32.05 31.44
C GLU A 67 12.04 -30.70 31.80
N ASP A 68 12.21 -29.77 30.86
CA ASP A 68 12.78 -28.42 31.08
C ASP A 68 11.71 -27.32 31.19
N MET A 69 10.43 -27.69 31.20
CA MET A 69 9.31 -26.78 30.98
C MET A 69 9.24 -25.63 32.00
N TYR A 70 9.62 -25.82 33.27
CA TYR A 70 9.51 -24.80 34.32
C TYR A 70 10.62 -23.73 34.30
N SER A 71 11.86 -24.08 33.97
CA SER A 71 12.96 -23.11 33.80
C SER A 71 12.80 -22.32 32.50
N VAL A 72 12.36 -23.01 31.45
CA VAL A 72 12.08 -22.41 30.14
C VAL A 72 10.88 -21.45 30.26
N LEU A 73 9.88 -21.72 31.10
CA LEU A 73 8.74 -20.80 31.29
C LEU A 73 9.13 -19.41 31.81
N ASP A 74 10.07 -19.29 32.76
CA ASP A 74 10.52 -17.98 33.26
C ASP A 74 11.36 -17.22 32.21
N GLU A 75 12.20 -17.94 31.47
CA GLU A 75 12.98 -17.39 30.35
C GLU A 75 12.08 -16.96 29.19
N ILE A 76 11.04 -17.74 28.88
CA ILE A 76 10.00 -17.42 27.91
C ILE A 76 9.25 -16.17 28.33
N ASN A 77 8.83 -16.06 29.60
CA ASN A 77 8.10 -14.88 30.08
C ASN A 77 8.95 -13.60 29.97
N LYS A 78 10.24 -13.67 30.32
CA LYS A 78 11.16 -12.54 30.15
C LYS A 78 11.42 -12.21 28.68
N HIS A 79 11.57 -13.23 27.84
CA HIS A 79 11.76 -13.05 26.41
C HIS A 79 10.53 -12.40 25.76
N ASN A 80 9.32 -12.83 26.15
CA ASN A 80 8.07 -12.22 25.74
C ASN A 80 7.98 -10.76 26.16
N ASP A 81 8.26 -10.45 27.43
CA ASP A 81 8.23 -9.07 27.91
C ASP A 81 9.20 -8.18 27.11
N GLU A 82 10.37 -8.69 26.73
CA GLU A 82 11.31 -7.99 25.86
C GLU A 82 10.81 -7.85 24.42
N ILE A 83 10.18 -8.89 23.84
CA ILE A 83 9.61 -8.82 22.49
C ILE A 83 8.44 -7.84 22.47
N PHE A 84 7.49 -7.93 23.40
CA PHE A 84 6.39 -6.98 23.53
C PHE A 84 6.90 -5.55 23.67
N LYS A 85 7.96 -5.33 24.47
CA LYS A 85 8.58 -4.01 24.59
C LYS A 85 9.25 -3.54 23.30
N ARG A 86 9.89 -4.43 22.54
CA ARG A 86 10.49 -4.11 21.23
C ARG A 86 9.44 -3.87 20.15
N ALA A 87 8.38 -4.67 20.10
CA ALA A 87 7.24 -4.50 19.19
C ALA A 87 6.50 -3.20 19.48
N ASN A 88 6.25 -2.89 20.76
CA ASN A 88 5.62 -1.65 21.18
C ASN A 88 6.51 -0.43 20.86
N ASN A 89 7.84 -0.54 21.02
CA ASN A 89 8.77 0.50 20.59
C ASN A 89 8.87 0.64 19.06
N ALA A 90 8.83 -0.47 18.30
CA ALA A 90 8.92 -0.47 16.84
C ALA A 90 7.63 0.02 16.17
N ALA A 91 6.50 -0.16 16.84
CA ALA A 91 5.22 0.40 16.42
C ALA A 91 5.05 1.88 16.81
N ASP A 92 6.05 2.51 17.47
CA ASP A 92 5.89 3.83 18.13
C ASP A 92 4.65 3.86 19.06
N GLY A 93 4.29 2.71 19.66
CA GLY A 93 3.08 2.56 20.47
C GLY A 93 1.78 2.32 19.69
N ALA A 94 1.82 2.20 18.36
CA ALA A 94 0.63 1.96 17.55
C ALA A 94 0.13 0.52 17.65
N THR A 95 -1.13 0.36 17.98
CA THR A 95 -1.82 -0.93 18.07
C THR A 95 -2.39 -1.36 16.72
N LEU A 96 -2.81 -2.63 16.62
CA LEU A 96 -3.61 -3.11 15.47
C LEU A 96 -4.94 -2.35 15.33
N GLU A 97 -5.50 -1.87 16.44
CA GLU A 97 -6.66 -0.98 16.45
C GLU A 97 -6.32 0.39 15.81
N ASP A 98 -5.18 0.99 16.16
CA ASP A 98 -4.72 2.25 15.56
C ASP A 98 -4.51 2.10 14.05
N MET A 99 -3.96 0.97 13.61
CA MET A 99 -3.80 0.63 12.19
C MET A 99 -5.16 0.54 11.48
N SER A 100 -6.17 -0.06 12.11
CA SER A 100 -7.54 -0.11 11.58
C SER A 100 -8.13 1.29 11.39
N ILE A 101 -7.96 2.16 12.38
CA ILE A 101 -8.42 3.55 12.35
C ILE A 101 -7.68 4.34 11.27
N GLU A 102 -6.35 4.19 11.17
CA GLU A 102 -5.52 4.86 10.17
C GLU A 102 -5.97 4.53 8.74
N ILE A 103 -6.21 3.25 8.44
CA ILE A 103 -6.69 2.80 7.13
C ILE A 103 -8.11 3.27 6.83
N SER A 104 -9.00 3.22 7.82
CA SER A 104 -10.37 3.73 7.69
C SER A 104 -10.38 5.21 7.34
N ASN A 105 -9.55 6.00 8.02
CA ASN A 105 -9.40 7.43 7.76
C ASN A 105 -8.80 7.70 6.37
N LEU A 106 -7.82 6.92 5.92
CA LEU A 106 -7.25 7.03 4.58
C LEU A 106 -8.27 6.73 3.48
N ARG A 107 -9.06 5.67 3.66
CA ARG A 107 -10.15 5.33 2.73
C ARG A 107 -11.14 6.48 2.60
N ILE A 108 -11.62 7.03 3.73
CA ILE A 108 -12.58 8.14 3.73
C ILE A 108 -11.96 9.38 3.07
N LYS A 109 -10.72 9.72 3.44
CA LYS A 109 -10.00 10.89 2.92
C LYS A 109 -9.82 10.84 1.40
N TYR A 110 -9.61 9.65 0.84
CA TYR A 110 -9.33 9.47 -0.58
C TYR A 110 -10.50 8.88 -1.36
N GLN A 111 -11.70 8.86 -0.77
CA GLN A 111 -12.91 8.40 -1.44
C GLN A 111 -13.15 9.22 -2.72
N GLY A 112 -13.39 8.52 -3.84
CA GLY A 112 -13.55 9.13 -5.17
C GLY A 112 -12.26 9.60 -5.84
N CYS A 113 -11.12 9.53 -5.16
CA CYS A 113 -9.80 9.84 -5.73
C CYS A 113 -8.97 8.58 -6.04
N ILE A 114 -9.35 7.44 -5.48
CA ILE A 114 -8.75 6.13 -5.73
C ILE A 114 -9.76 5.19 -6.39
N HIS A 115 -9.25 4.11 -6.98
CA HIS A 115 -10.08 3.09 -7.60
C HIS A 115 -10.96 2.36 -6.57
N ASP A 116 -12.21 2.06 -6.92
CA ASP A 116 -13.19 1.45 -6.01
C ASP A 116 -12.70 0.12 -5.42
N SER A 117 -12.05 -0.72 -6.23
CA SER A 117 -11.44 -1.96 -5.74
C SER A 117 -10.40 -1.73 -4.65
N LEU A 118 -9.57 -0.67 -4.76
CA LEU A 118 -8.62 -0.33 -3.70
C LEU A 118 -9.37 0.16 -2.45
N SER A 119 -10.41 0.98 -2.61
CA SER A 119 -11.26 1.42 -1.50
C SER A 119 -11.89 0.26 -0.73
N VAL A 120 -12.40 -0.75 -1.45
CA VAL A 120 -12.96 -1.98 -0.85
C VAL A 120 -11.88 -2.79 -0.15
N SER A 121 -10.70 -2.94 -0.76
CA SER A 121 -9.59 -3.66 -0.12
C SER A 121 -9.11 -2.96 1.17
N LEU A 122 -9.09 -1.62 1.20
CA LEU A 122 -8.76 -0.87 2.41
C LEU A 122 -9.82 -1.05 3.51
N GLU A 123 -11.10 -1.06 3.15
CA GLU A 123 -12.19 -1.32 4.09
C GLU A 123 -12.09 -2.71 4.72
N GLN A 124 -11.87 -3.73 3.89
CA GLN A 124 -11.67 -5.11 4.34
C GLN A 124 -10.43 -5.21 5.24
N TYR A 125 -9.32 -4.59 4.84
CA TYR A 125 -8.11 -4.62 5.63
C TYR A 125 -8.24 -3.90 6.98
N ALA A 126 -8.99 -2.79 7.05
CA ALA A 126 -9.30 -2.16 8.34
C ALA A 126 -10.11 -3.09 9.25
N ALA A 127 -11.10 -3.81 8.71
CA ALA A 127 -11.86 -4.80 9.46
C ALA A 127 -10.96 -5.96 9.93
N ASP A 128 -10.10 -6.49 9.05
CA ASP A 128 -9.14 -7.54 9.37
C ASP A 128 -8.18 -7.09 10.49
N CYS A 129 -7.72 -5.84 10.49
CA CYS A 129 -6.87 -5.30 11.57
C CYS A 129 -7.59 -5.30 12.92
N MET A 130 -8.87 -4.92 12.94
CA MET A 130 -9.69 -4.92 14.16
C MET A 130 -9.94 -6.36 14.65
N GLU A 131 -10.21 -7.29 13.75
CA GLU A 131 -10.34 -8.71 14.09
C GLU A 131 -9.03 -9.26 14.66
N ALA A 132 -7.90 -9.01 14.00
CA ALA A 132 -6.57 -9.39 14.45
C ALA A 132 -6.23 -8.81 15.83
N HIS A 133 -6.68 -7.58 16.13
CA HIS A 133 -6.56 -7.01 17.47
C HIS A 133 -7.34 -7.82 18.52
N GLN A 134 -8.57 -8.23 18.20
CA GLN A 134 -9.44 -8.97 19.12
C GLN A 134 -8.95 -10.39 19.40
N ILE A 135 -8.41 -11.07 18.38
CA ILE A 135 -7.91 -12.45 18.52
C ILE A 135 -6.43 -12.52 18.87
N GLY A 136 -5.68 -11.41 18.76
CA GLY A 136 -4.25 -11.34 19.03
C GLY A 136 -3.36 -11.97 17.96
N GLU A 137 -3.85 -12.18 16.73
CA GLU A 137 -3.12 -12.86 15.66
C GLU A 137 -2.88 -11.94 14.45
N ALA A 138 -1.68 -11.34 14.38
CA ALA A 138 -1.30 -10.44 13.28
C ALA A 138 -0.86 -11.17 11.98
N GLN A 139 -0.58 -12.48 12.05
CA GLN A 139 0.03 -13.24 10.95
C GLN A 139 -0.77 -13.23 9.66
N PHE A 140 -2.11 -13.21 9.75
CA PHE A 140 -2.99 -13.23 8.59
C PHE A 140 -3.11 -11.87 7.87
N LEU A 141 -2.58 -10.79 8.47
CA LEU A 141 -2.60 -9.45 7.87
C LEU A 141 -1.54 -9.26 6.79
N LEU A 142 -0.46 -10.04 6.82
CA LEU A 142 0.65 -9.86 5.89
C LEU A 142 0.26 -10.12 4.42
N PRO A 143 -0.49 -11.20 4.08
CA PRO A 143 -1.01 -11.40 2.74
C PRO A 143 -1.93 -10.25 2.27
N ARG A 144 -2.74 -9.67 3.18
CA ARG A 144 -3.64 -8.56 2.86
C ARG A 144 -2.88 -7.31 2.46
N CYS A 145 -1.84 -6.95 3.21
CA CYS A 145 -0.99 -5.81 2.89
C CYS A 145 -0.32 -5.97 1.52
N LYS A 146 0.21 -7.17 1.23
CA LYS A 146 0.84 -7.47 -0.08
C LYS A 146 -0.16 -7.31 -1.23
N GLY A 147 -1.38 -7.83 -1.09
CA GLY A 147 -2.43 -7.66 -2.10
C GLY A 147 -2.80 -6.19 -2.33
N ILE A 148 -2.84 -5.37 -1.28
CA ILE A 148 -3.06 -3.93 -1.41
C ILE A 148 -1.91 -3.25 -2.16
N LEU A 149 -0.65 -3.58 -1.84
CA LEU A 149 0.52 -3.02 -2.54
C LEU A 149 0.54 -3.42 -4.03
N GLU A 150 0.15 -4.65 -4.35
CA GLU A 150 -0.01 -5.10 -5.74
C GLU A 150 -1.07 -4.27 -6.47
N LEU A 151 -2.25 -4.09 -5.87
CA LEU A 151 -3.31 -3.23 -6.42
C LEU A 151 -2.83 -1.79 -6.62
N ILE A 152 -2.08 -1.24 -5.66
CA ILE A 152 -1.53 0.12 -5.76
C ILE A 152 -0.58 0.21 -6.95
N ARG A 153 0.36 -0.73 -7.09
CA ARG A 153 1.29 -0.76 -8.22
C ARG A 153 0.53 -0.82 -9.55
N ASP A 154 -0.47 -1.68 -9.62
CA ASP A 154 -1.28 -1.86 -10.82
C ASP A 154 -2.07 -0.58 -11.13
N PHE A 155 -2.71 0.05 -10.16
CA PHE A 155 -3.46 1.29 -10.37
C PHE A 155 -2.56 2.47 -10.70
N LYS A 156 -1.39 2.61 -10.06
CA LYS A 156 -0.38 3.62 -10.43
C LYS A 156 0.07 3.49 -11.88
N SER A 157 0.26 2.25 -12.35
CA SER A 157 0.61 1.99 -13.76
C SER A 157 -0.54 2.29 -14.72
N ASN A 158 -1.77 2.23 -14.23
CA ASN A 158 -3.00 2.35 -15.00
C ASN A 158 -3.71 3.70 -14.87
N ILE A 159 -3.16 4.66 -14.11
CA ILE A 159 -3.69 6.04 -14.03
C ILE A 159 -3.97 6.52 -15.46
N PRO A 160 -5.19 7.00 -15.76
CA PRO A 160 -5.56 7.38 -17.12
C PRO A 160 -4.50 8.25 -17.76
N THR A 161 -3.91 7.73 -18.82
CA THR A 161 -3.06 8.46 -19.74
C THR A 161 -3.85 8.63 -21.02
N VAL A 162 -3.77 9.80 -21.64
CA VAL A 162 -4.47 10.18 -22.86
C VAL A 162 -4.18 9.17 -24.00
N HIS A 163 -3.09 8.41 -23.90
CA HIS A 163 -2.75 7.32 -24.81
C HIS A 163 -3.53 6.00 -24.65
N LYS A 164 -4.21 5.76 -23.51
CA LYS A 164 -4.91 4.48 -23.26
C LYS A 164 -6.17 4.29 -24.13
N GLU A 165 -6.78 5.39 -24.58
CA GLU A 165 -7.92 5.39 -25.51
C GLU A 165 -7.53 5.86 -26.92
N SER A 166 -6.27 6.23 -27.17
CA SER A 166 -5.82 6.71 -28.47
C SER A 166 -5.34 5.61 -29.42
N VAL A 167 -5.78 4.37 -29.24
CA VAL A 167 -5.73 3.36 -30.32
C VAL A 167 -6.83 3.74 -31.31
N ILE A 168 -6.57 4.80 -32.07
CA ILE A 168 -7.26 5.03 -33.34
C ILE A 168 -6.69 3.96 -34.27
N GLN A 169 -7.46 2.88 -34.48
CA GLN A 169 -7.29 2.00 -35.64
C GLN A 169 -7.67 2.76 -36.92
#